data_AF-Q7WYQ4-F1
#
_entry.id   AF-Q7WYQ4-F1
#
_cell.length_a   1.000
_cell.length_b   1.000
_cell.length_c   1.000
_cell.angle_alpha   90.00
_cell.angle_beta   90.00
_cell.angle_gamma   90.00
#
_symmetry.space_group_name_H-M   'P 1'
#
loop_
_entity.id
_entity.type
_entity.pdbx_description
1 polymer ?
#
loop_
_entity_poly.entity_id
_entity_poly.type
_entity_poly.pdbx_seq_one_letter_code
_entity_poly.pdbx_strand_id
1 'polypeptide(L)' 'EFDTSKPDGTPRKLMDSGVARELGWSPVTDLKEGLKFAYEDFLSRENVA' A
#
# COMPACT_ATOMS: atom_id res chain seq x y z
N GLU A 1 -10.14 19.16 -5.70
CA GLU A 1 -10.66 18.24 -6.72
C GLU A 1 -9.50 17.57 -7.46
N PHE A 2 -9.76 16.41 -8.07
CA PHE A 2 -8.79 15.75 -8.93
C PHE A 2 -8.64 16.54 -10.24
N ASP A 3 -7.41 16.91 -10.61
CA ASP A 3 -7.11 17.64 -11.83
C ASP A 3 -6.89 16.68 -13.00
N THR A 4 -7.91 16.53 -13.85
CA THR A 4 -7.91 15.62 -15.01
C THR A 4 -7.07 16.11 -16.19
N SER A 5 -6.52 17.32 -16.14
CA SER A 5 -5.63 17.82 -17.19
C SER A 5 -4.22 17.23 -17.10
N LYS A 6 -3.86 16.64 -15.95
CA LYS A 6 -2.55 16.04 -15.72
C LYS A 6 -2.48 14.67 -16.39
N PRO A 7 -1.37 14.35 -17.08
CA PRO A 7 -1.21 13.06 -17.71
C PRO A 7 -1.11 11.97 -16.65
N ASP A 8 -1.74 10.83 -16.93
CA ASP A 8 -1.54 9.63 -16.15
C ASP A 8 -0.08 9.16 -16.22
N GLY A 9 0.36 8.48 -15.17
CA GLY A 9 1.65 7.79 -15.16
C GLY A 9 1.67 6.56 -16.08
N THR A 10 2.71 5.74 -15.95
CA THR A 10 2.79 4.47 -16.68
C THR A 10 1.56 3.60 -16.39
N PRO A 11 0.89 3.00 -17.40
CA PRO A 11 -0.37 2.27 -17.20
C PRO A 11 -0.30 1.11 -16.21
N ARG A 12 0.89 0.51 -16.03
CA ARG A 12 1.11 -0.59 -15.10
C ARG A 12 2.55 -0.60 -14.61
N LYS A 13 2.71 -0.68 -13.29
CA LYS A 13 4.00 -0.89 -12.64
C LYS A 13 3.82 -1.82 -11.47
N LEU A 14 4.23 -3.08 -11.62
CA LEU A 14 4.11 -4.13 -10.61
C LEU A 14 5.42 -4.91 -10.53
N MET A 15 5.71 -5.47 -9.37
CA MET A 15 6.83 -6.38 -9.15
C MET A 15 6.32 -7.83 -9.14
N ASP A 16 7.07 -8.74 -9.75
CA ASP A 16 6.83 -10.18 -9.62
C ASP A 16 7.37 -10.67 -8.26
N SER A 17 6.55 -11.39 -7.50
CA SER A 17 6.90 -11.94 -6.18
C SER A 17 7.25 -13.44 -6.23
N GLY A 18 7.52 -14.00 -7.41
CA GLY A 18 7.77 -15.43 -7.62
C GLY A 18 8.88 -15.98 -6.73
N VAL A 19 10.04 -15.32 -6.70
CA VAL A 19 11.19 -15.72 -5.85
C VAL A 19 10.80 -15.81 -4.37
N ALA A 20 10.04 -14.84 -3.86
CA ALA A 20 9.62 -14.86 -2.46
C ALA A 20 8.66 -16.02 -2.18
N ARG A 21 7.74 -16.30 -3.12
CA ARG A 21 6.80 -17.44 -3.02
C ARG A 21 7.51 -18.79 -3.06
N GLU A 22 8.52 -18.94 -3.92
CA GLU A 22 9.35 -20.16 -4.00
C GLU A 22 10.12 -20.43 -2.70
N LEU A 23 10.54 -19.37 -2.00
CA LEU A 23 11.16 -19.44 -0.68
C LEU A 23 10.15 -19.68 0.46
N GLY A 24 8.87 -19.89 0.14
CA GLY A 24 7.81 -20.16 1.12
C GLY A 24 7.20 -18.91 1.76
N TRP A 25 7.53 -17.72 1.28
CA TRP A 25 6.93 -16.48 1.77
C TRP A 25 5.65 -16.11 0.99
N SER A 26 4.63 -15.67 1.72
CA SER A 26 3.41 -15.10 1.14
C SER A 26 2.95 -13.90 1.98
N PRO A 27 2.44 -12.82 1.36
CA PRO A 27 1.82 -11.73 2.11
C PRO A 27 0.56 -12.26 2.80
N VAL A 28 0.34 -11.80 4.04
CA VAL A 28 -0.84 -12.17 4.85
C VAL A 28 -1.80 -11.01 5.07
N THR A 29 -1.36 -9.78 4.82
CA THR A 29 -2.16 -8.56 4.97
C THR A 29 -2.57 -8.06 3.59
N ASP A 30 -3.87 -7.90 3.38
CA ASP A 30 -4.39 -7.29 2.15
C ASP A 30 -4.30 -5.76 2.18
N LEU A 31 -4.54 -5.11 1.03
CA LEU A 31 -4.42 -3.67 0.90
C LEU A 31 -5.37 -2.91 1.84
N LYS A 32 -6.62 -3.36 1.98
CA LYS A 32 -7.62 -2.66 2.78
C LYS A 32 -7.29 -2.75 4.26
N GLU A 33 -6.89 -3.92 4.71
CA GLU A 33 -6.45 -4.17 6.08
C GLU A 33 -5.17 -3.39 6.41
N GLY A 34 -4.18 -3.42 5.51
CA GLY A 34 -2.94 -2.66 5.68
C GLY A 34 -3.16 -1.15 5.74
N LEU A 35 -4.05 -0.61 4.91
CA LEU A 35 -4.43 0.81 4.96
C LEU A 35 -5.11 1.19 6.28
N LYS A 36 -5.96 0.32 6.81
CA LYS A 36 -6.60 0.51 8.11
C LYS A 36 -5.56 0.61 9.22
N PHE A 37 -4.63 -0.35 9.30
CA PHE A 37 -3.58 -0.36 10.32
C PHE A 37 -2.67 0.87 10.24
N ALA A 38 -2.27 1.26 9.03
CA ALA A 38 -1.44 2.45 8.84
C ALA A 38 -2.17 3.73 9.30
N TYR A 39 -3.47 3.83 9.03
CA TYR A 39 -4.26 4.99 9.44
C TYR A 39 -4.51 5.01 10.96
N GLU A 40 -4.76 3.85 11.56
CA GLU A 40 -4.88 3.72 13.02
C GLU A 40 -3.57 4.10 13.73
N ASP A 41 -2.41 3.65 13.22
CA ASP A 41 -1.10 4.06 13.73
C ASP A 41 -0.91 5.58 13.62
N PHE A 42 -1.23 6.18 12.46
CA PHE A 42 -1.17 7.64 12.28
C PHE A 42 -2.01 8.39 13.33
N LEU A 43 -3.28 8.01 13.52
CA LEU A 43 -4.17 8.63 14.50
C LEU A 43 -3.70 8.44 15.94
N SER A 44 -3.09 7.29 16.26
CA SER A 44 -2.57 7.02 17.60
C SER A 44 -1.41 7.95 17.99
N ARG A 45 -0.69 8.49 17.00
CA ARG A 45 0.45 9.40 17.19
C ARG A 45 0.06 10.87 17.23
N GLU A 46 -1.13 11.23 16.72
CA GLU A 46 -1.70 12.59 16.82
C GLU A 46 -2.08 13.00 18.25
N ASN A 47 -2.06 12.07 19.21
CA ASN A 47 -2.29 12.34 20.64
C ASN A 47 -1.01 12.44 21.49
N VAL A 48 0.17 12.61 20.88
CA VAL A 48 1.39 13.01 21.61
C VAL A 48 1.53 14.54 21.51
N ALA A 49 0.68 15.24 22.27
CA ALA A 49 0.85 16.64 22.64
C ALA A 49 0.92 16.74 24.16
#